data_AF-A0A0D6QF72-F1
#
_entry.id   AF-A0A0D6QF72-F1
#
_cell.length_a   1.000
_cell.length_b   1.000
_cell.length_c   1.000
_cell.angle_alpha   90.00
_cell.angle_beta   90.00
_cell.angle_gamma   90.00
#
_symmetry.space_group_name_H-M   'P 1'
#
loop_
_entity.id
_entity.type
_entity.pdbx_description
1 polymer ?
#
loop_
_entity_poly.entity_id
_entity_poly.type
_entity_poly.pdbx_seq_one_letter_code
_entity_poly.pdbx_strand_id
1 'polypeptide(L)'
;MVGRQEAIEAFLAAELRWRLVREDGGGATTLEGPAIILGPTDKQYLFDLRIEVPRSFPSRGADPVVVILKSPMKLGMNAHVGGSGALCVQMPPAHEIDYEREGLVGFFQQVLIHLRRAVIYALVGKYPGPAYAHAEAGQKEFRDELVAKFPLGLQRFVQPGLGMPPDNQWCPCGSKRRLHDCHKAELKAARAAYVEAGGRVRVAVRERLKKK
;
A
#
# COMPACT_ATOMS: atom_id res chain seq x y z
N MET A 1 -9.27 6.81 19.82
CA MET A 1 -8.97 6.79 18.37
C MET A 1 -8.71 8.22 17.97
N VAL A 2 -7.53 8.49 17.42
CA VAL A 2 -7.15 9.83 16.96
C VAL A 2 -8.03 10.18 15.76
N GLY A 3 -8.74 11.30 15.81
CA GLY A 3 -9.55 11.77 14.68
C GLY A 3 -8.69 12.33 13.54
N ARG A 4 -9.22 12.42 12.31
CA ARG A 4 -8.53 13.10 11.19
C ARG A 4 -7.99 14.47 11.59
N GLN A 5 -8.83 15.28 12.23
CA GLN A 5 -8.49 16.64 12.63
C GLN A 5 -7.33 16.65 13.64
N GLU A 6 -7.42 15.80 14.67
CA GLU A 6 -6.38 15.64 15.69
C GLU A 6 -5.04 15.20 15.07
N ALA A 7 -5.06 14.30 14.08
CA ALA A 7 -3.85 13.88 13.37
C ALA A 7 -3.22 15.02 12.53
N ILE A 8 -4.06 15.88 11.93
CA ILE A 8 -3.59 17.05 11.17
C ILE A 8 -3.01 18.10 12.13
N GLU A 9 -3.67 18.36 13.25
CA GLU A 9 -3.19 19.29 14.28
C GLU A 9 -1.87 18.81 14.88
N ALA A 10 -1.75 17.53 15.22
CA ALA A 10 -0.51 16.93 15.69
C ALA A 10 0.61 17.06 14.66
N PHE A 11 0.30 16.84 13.38
CA PHE A 11 1.26 17.04 12.29
C PHE A 11 1.72 18.49 12.17
N LEU A 12 0.80 19.46 12.15
CA LEU A 12 1.14 20.88 12.04
C LEU A 12 1.90 21.39 13.27
N ALA A 13 1.65 20.81 14.45
CA ALA A 13 2.42 21.10 15.66
C ALA A 13 3.85 20.54 15.59
N ALA A 14 4.04 19.37 14.97
CA ALA A 14 5.35 18.76 14.80
C ALA A 14 6.16 19.40 13.64
N GLU A 15 5.48 19.79 12.57
CA GLU A 15 6.07 20.25 11.31
C GLU A 15 5.74 21.72 11.05
N LEU A 16 6.30 22.62 11.87
CA LEU A 16 5.94 24.06 11.94
C LEU A 16 6.03 24.85 10.62
N ARG A 17 6.72 24.32 9.61
CA ARG A 17 6.84 24.94 8.27
C ARG A 17 5.73 24.53 7.31
N TRP A 18 4.88 23.60 7.73
CA TRP A 18 3.71 23.17 6.99
C TRP A 18 2.51 24.02 7.33
N ARG A 19 1.60 24.13 6.37
CA ARG A 19 0.36 24.89 6.52
C ARG A 19 -0.81 24.14 5.91
N LEU A 20 -1.98 24.39 6.48
CA LEU A 20 -3.26 24.06 5.87
C LEU A 20 -3.50 25.02 4.68
N VAL A 21 -3.73 24.47 3.50
CA VAL A 21 -4.01 25.24 2.27
C VAL A 21 -5.49 25.16 1.90
N ARG A 22 -6.10 23.99 2.09
CA ARG A 22 -7.53 23.79 1.84
C ARG A 22 -8.10 22.79 2.80
N GLU A 23 -9.19 23.16 3.43
CA GLU A 23 -10.05 22.25 4.18
C GLU A 23 -11.32 22.02 3.37
N ASP A 24 -11.50 20.79 2.90
CA ASP A 24 -12.75 20.39 2.27
C ASP A 24 -13.56 19.59 3.30
N GLY A 25 -14.58 20.24 3.87
CA GLY A 25 -15.46 19.67 4.91
C GLY A 25 -16.15 18.36 4.51
N GLY A 26 -16.11 17.99 3.22
CA GLY A 26 -16.55 16.67 2.72
C GLY A 26 -15.47 15.86 1.98
N GLY A 27 -14.37 16.49 1.56
CA GLY A 27 -13.29 15.93 0.74
C GLY A 27 -11.93 15.83 1.45
N ALA A 28 -10.84 15.88 0.68
CA ALA A 28 -9.48 15.76 1.20
C ALA A 28 -8.95 17.11 1.75
N THR A 29 -8.24 17.05 2.87
CA THR A 29 -7.54 18.22 3.44
C THR A 29 -6.19 18.33 2.77
N THR A 30 -5.86 19.52 2.30
CA THR A 30 -4.61 19.79 1.60
C THR A 30 -3.66 20.54 2.52
N LEU A 31 -2.51 19.95 2.76
CA LEU A 31 -1.39 20.54 3.48
C LEU A 31 -0.25 20.79 2.50
N GLU A 32 0.48 21.89 2.67
CA GLU A 32 1.70 22.16 1.92
C GLU A 32 2.82 22.55 2.85
N GLY A 33 4.03 22.13 2.52
CA GLY A 33 5.20 22.49 3.28
C GLY A 33 6.48 21.90 2.70
N PRO A 34 7.61 22.32 3.26
CA PRO A 34 8.90 21.84 2.83
C PRO A 34 9.24 20.49 3.48
N ALA A 35 9.98 19.65 2.75
CA ALA A 35 10.73 18.54 3.31
C ALA A 35 12.23 18.75 3.05
N ILE A 36 13.03 18.69 4.11
CA ILE A 36 14.49 18.77 4.01
C ILE A 36 15.07 17.38 4.25
N ILE A 37 15.82 16.89 3.27
CA ILE A 37 16.47 15.58 3.33
C ILE A 37 17.98 15.76 3.33
N LEU A 38 18.66 15.05 4.23
CA LEU A 38 20.11 14.88 4.16
C LEU A 38 20.43 13.77 3.16
N GLY A 39 21.13 14.13 2.09
CA GLY A 39 21.63 13.17 1.12
C GLY A 39 22.85 12.41 1.63
N PRO A 40 23.37 11.47 0.83
CA PRO A 40 24.52 10.63 1.20
C PRO A 40 25.84 11.39 1.35
N THR A 41 25.90 12.65 0.92
CA THR A 41 27.09 13.53 1.00
C THR A 41 26.92 14.67 2.01
N ASP A 42 26.02 14.51 2.99
CA ASP A 42 25.62 15.53 3.97
C ASP A 42 25.04 16.83 3.39
N LYS A 43 24.89 16.90 2.06
CA LYS A 43 24.17 17.96 1.38
C LYS A 43 22.68 17.88 1.71
N GLN A 44 22.09 19.03 2.05
CA GLN A 44 20.65 19.17 2.22
C GLN A 44 19.93 19.34 0.88
N TYR A 45 18.81 18.65 0.73
CA TYR A 45 17.92 18.71 -0.42
C TYR A 45 16.56 19.17 0.04
N LEU A 46 16.09 20.30 -0.50
CA LEU A 46 14.81 20.90 -0.16
C LEU A 46 13.77 20.58 -1.23
N PHE A 47 12.68 19.94 -0.81
CA PHE A 47 11.50 19.67 -1.62
C PHE A 47 10.34 20.52 -1.11
N ASP A 48 9.52 21.05 -2.02
CA ASP A 48 8.21 21.59 -1.67
C ASP A 48 7.17 20.51 -1.98
N LEU A 49 6.36 20.16 -0.99
CA LEU A 49 5.43 19.05 -1.05
C LEU A 49 3.99 19.51 -0.79
N ARG A 50 3.06 18.74 -1.32
CA ARG A 50 1.64 18.78 -0.98
C ARG A 50 1.22 17.42 -0.45
N ILE A 51 0.52 17.39 0.68
CA ILE A 51 -0.13 16.19 1.22
C ILE A 51 -1.64 16.37 1.13
N GLU A 52 -2.31 15.41 0.52
CA GLU A 52 -3.77 15.31 0.47
C GLU A 52 -4.21 14.22 1.44
N VAL A 53 -4.78 14.63 2.57
CA VAL A 53 -5.27 13.75 3.63
C VAL A 53 -6.73 13.42 3.36
N PRO A 54 -7.08 12.15 3.08
CA PRO A 54 -8.45 11.77 2.75
C PRO A 54 -9.38 11.91 3.96
N ARG A 55 -10.68 12.05 3.68
CA ARG A 55 -11.70 12.20 4.73
C ARG A 55 -11.76 11.04 5.71
N SER A 56 -11.53 9.83 5.23
CA SER A 56 -11.59 8.61 6.03
C SER A 56 -10.33 8.38 6.88
N PHE A 57 -9.31 9.22 6.79
CA PHE A 57 -8.12 9.09 7.65
C PHE A 57 -8.50 9.19 9.14
N PRO A 58 -7.91 8.40 10.06
CA PRO A 58 -6.82 7.44 9.88
C PRO A 58 -7.27 5.99 9.60
N SER A 59 -8.49 5.76 9.11
CA SER A 59 -8.94 4.39 8.83
C SER A 59 -8.00 3.66 7.88
N ARG A 60 -7.88 2.35 8.05
CA ARG A 60 -7.09 1.48 7.16
C ARG A 60 -7.47 1.70 5.68
N GLY A 61 -6.46 1.86 4.83
CA GLY A 61 -6.62 2.14 3.39
C GLY A 61 -6.99 3.59 3.04
N ALA A 62 -7.12 4.48 4.02
CA ALA A 62 -7.27 5.91 3.80
C ALA A 62 -5.91 6.58 3.54
N ASP A 63 -5.21 6.14 2.49
CA ASP A 63 -3.83 6.56 2.22
C ASP A 63 -3.74 8.03 1.80
N PRO A 64 -2.95 8.86 2.51
CA PRO A 64 -2.66 10.21 2.04
C PRO A 64 -1.84 10.19 0.75
N VAL A 65 -2.12 11.13 -0.16
CA VAL A 65 -1.36 11.31 -1.40
C VAL A 65 -0.33 12.41 -1.19
N VAL A 66 0.94 12.15 -1.52
CA VAL A 66 1.99 13.17 -1.49
C VAL A 66 2.45 13.50 -2.90
N VAL A 67 2.47 14.79 -3.23
CA VAL A 67 2.90 15.31 -4.53
C VAL A 67 4.10 16.24 -4.34
N ILE A 68 5.14 16.05 -5.14
CA ILE A 68 6.25 17.00 -5.23
C ILE A 68 5.81 18.19 -6.07
N LEU A 69 5.76 19.38 -5.46
CA LEU A 69 5.51 20.65 -6.14
C LEU A 69 6.80 21.23 -6.72
N LYS A 70 7.90 21.12 -5.97
CA LYS A 70 9.24 21.57 -6.39
C LYS A 70 10.30 20.59 -5.89
N SER A 71 11.27 20.30 -6.76
CA SER A 71 12.37 19.39 -6.49
C SER A 71 13.72 20.05 -6.80
N PRO A 72 14.79 19.75 -6.03
CA PRO A 72 16.15 20.22 -6.34
C PRO A 72 16.81 19.40 -7.47
N MET A 73 16.12 18.37 -7.98
CA MET A 73 16.60 17.46 -9.01
C MET A 73 15.47 16.88 -9.85
N LYS A 74 15.78 16.33 -11.02
CA LYS A 74 14.79 15.60 -11.82
C LYS A 74 14.57 14.21 -11.22
N LEU A 75 13.34 13.94 -10.81
CA LEU A 75 12.88 12.62 -10.37
C LEU A 75 11.83 12.11 -11.34
N GLY A 76 11.80 10.81 -11.56
CA GLY A 76 10.85 10.16 -12.45
C GLY A 76 10.44 8.78 -11.94
N MET A 77 9.84 7.97 -12.81
CA MET A 77 9.25 6.69 -12.41
C MET A 77 10.23 5.80 -11.67
N ASN A 78 11.46 5.62 -12.17
CA ASN A 78 12.49 4.79 -11.52
C ASN A 78 12.91 5.29 -10.11
N ALA A 79 12.62 6.55 -9.77
CA ALA A 79 12.79 7.10 -8.42
C ALA A 79 11.52 6.97 -7.57
N HIS A 80 10.54 6.20 -8.04
CA HIS A 80 9.20 6.05 -7.47
C HIS A 80 8.46 7.39 -7.32
N VAL A 81 8.59 8.23 -8.36
CA VAL A 81 7.82 9.46 -8.54
C VAL A 81 7.01 9.35 -9.83
N GLY A 82 5.69 9.31 -9.70
CA GLY A 82 4.75 9.22 -10.82
C GLY A 82 4.77 10.47 -11.70
N GLY A 83 4.16 10.38 -12.89
CA GLY A 83 4.15 11.48 -13.87
C GLY A 83 3.51 12.79 -13.37
N SER A 84 2.64 12.72 -12.37
CA SER A 84 2.04 13.89 -11.70
C SER A 84 2.90 14.48 -10.57
N GLY A 85 4.09 13.92 -10.31
CA GLY A 85 4.89 14.24 -9.13
C GLY A 85 4.46 13.47 -7.86
N ALA A 86 3.47 12.59 -7.96
CA ALA A 86 2.99 11.79 -6.84
C ALA A 86 4.03 10.75 -6.40
N LEU A 87 4.26 10.62 -5.09
CA LEU A 87 5.18 9.65 -4.52
C LEU A 87 4.51 8.28 -4.36
N CYS A 88 5.17 7.21 -4.79
CA CYS A 88 4.75 5.84 -4.51
C CYS A 88 5.29 5.37 -3.15
N VAL A 89 4.85 6.01 -2.06
CA VAL A 89 5.39 5.81 -0.70
C VAL A 89 5.20 4.38 -0.19
N GLN A 90 4.10 3.74 -0.58
CA GLN A 90 3.74 2.39 -0.16
C GLN A 90 2.93 1.68 -1.26
N MET A 91 2.74 0.37 -1.11
CA MET A 91 1.82 -0.42 -1.92
C MET A 91 0.41 -0.35 -1.31
N PRO A 92 -0.56 0.38 -1.88
CA PRO A 92 -1.85 0.62 -1.22
C PRO A 92 -2.58 -0.66 -0.77
N PRO A 93 -2.62 -1.74 -1.56
CA PRO A 93 -3.28 -2.97 -1.11
C PRO A 93 -2.53 -3.76 -0.04
N ALA A 94 -1.27 -3.41 0.24
CA ALA A 94 -0.49 -4.03 1.30
C ALA A 94 -0.80 -3.40 2.67
N HIS A 95 -1.35 -2.19 2.71
CA HIS A 95 -1.67 -1.46 3.95
C HIS A 95 -0.50 -1.46 4.93
N GLU A 96 0.70 -1.09 4.44
CA GLU A 96 1.97 -1.23 5.14
C GLU A 96 2.07 -0.33 6.38
N ILE A 97 1.30 0.76 6.39
CA ILE A 97 1.28 1.75 7.46
C ILE A 97 -0.04 1.63 8.24
N ASP A 98 0.08 1.42 9.55
CA ASP A 98 -1.03 1.45 10.49
C ASP A 98 -1.29 2.89 10.95
N TYR A 99 -2.12 3.65 10.21
CA TYR A 99 -2.35 5.06 10.52
C TYR A 99 -3.08 5.30 11.84
N GLU A 100 -3.84 4.34 12.35
CA GLU A 100 -4.48 4.47 13.67
C GLU A 100 -3.43 4.54 14.77
N ARG A 101 -2.29 3.89 14.56
CA ARG A 101 -1.12 3.94 15.45
C ARG A 101 -0.15 5.05 15.11
N GLU A 102 0.24 5.17 13.83
CA GLU A 102 1.34 6.02 13.37
C GLU A 102 0.89 7.47 13.09
N GLY A 103 -0.40 7.67 12.77
CA GLY A 103 -0.94 8.96 12.38
C GLY A 103 -0.28 9.58 11.15
N LEU A 104 -0.50 10.87 10.96
CA LEU A 104 0.04 11.61 9.82
C LEU A 104 1.55 11.89 9.97
N VAL A 105 2.04 12.00 11.20
CA VAL A 105 3.47 12.18 11.50
C VAL A 105 4.27 10.93 11.11
N GLY A 106 3.84 9.73 11.52
CA GLY A 106 4.51 8.49 11.14
C GLY A 106 4.45 8.24 9.63
N PHE A 107 3.35 8.59 8.96
CA PHE A 107 3.29 8.60 7.50
C PHE A 107 4.33 9.54 6.89
N PHE A 108 4.47 10.76 7.41
CA PHE A 108 5.45 11.72 6.90
C PHE A 108 6.89 11.22 7.06
N GLN A 109 7.21 10.49 8.13
CA GLN A 109 8.52 9.84 8.25
C GLN A 109 8.80 8.85 7.10
N GLN A 110 7.78 8.09 6.65
CA GLN A 110 7.91 7.23 5.47
C GLN A 110 8.12 8.04 4.18
N VAL A 111 7.47 9.20 4.05
CA VAL A 111 7.70 10.14 2.95
C VAL A 111 9.15 10.62 2.94
N LEU A 112 9.72 10.99 4.09
CA LEU A 112 11.10 11.44 4.20
C LEU A 112 12.09 10.32 3.83
N ILE A 113 11.84 9.09 4.29
CA ILE A 113 12.62 7.91 3.90
C ILE A 113 12.55 7.72 2.38
N HIS A 114 11.35 7.78 1.80
CA HIS A 114 11.15 7.65 0.36
C HIS A 114 11.93 8.69 -0.44
N LEU A 115 11.85 9.96 -0.04
CA LEU A 115 12.59 11.05 -0.68
C LEU A 115 14.10 10.84 -0.57
N ARG A 116 14.61 10.34 0.56
CA ARG A 116 16.02 9.98 0.69
C ARG A 116 16.43 8.89 -0.30
N ARG A 117 15.60 7.86 -0.49
CA ARG A 117 15.84 6.81 -1.49
C ARG A 117 15.82 7.36 -2.92
N ALA A 118 14.89 8.27 -3.21
CA ALA A 118 14.80 8.95 -4.50
C ALA A 118 16.03 9.85 -4.78
N VAL A 119 16.53 10.57 -3.76
CA VAL A 119 17.78 11.34 -3.84
C VAL A 119 18.96 10.43 -4.12
N ILE A 120 19.09 9.31 -3.41
CA ILE A 120 20.16 8.33 -3.66
C ILE A 120 20.07 7.84 -5.11
N TYR A 121 18.90 7.43 -5.59
CA TYR A 121 18.71 7.02 -6.98
C TYR A 121 19.16 8.09 -7.98
N ALA A 122 18.75 9.34 -7.78
CA ALA A 122 19.12 10.43 -8.68
C ALA A 122 20.65 10.68 -8.73
N LEU A 123 21.36 10.38 -7.65
CA LEU A 123 22.81 10.54 -7.56
C LEU A 123 23.59 9.32 -8.08
N VAL A 124 23.08 8.11 -7.86
CA VAL A 124 23.85 6.86 -8.11
C VAL A 124 23.26 5.98 -9.20
N GLY A 125 22.07 6.31 -9.72
CA GLY A 125 21.36 5.53 -10.74
C GLY A 125 20.73 4.22 -10.25
N LYS A 126 20.77 3.94 -8.94
CA LYS A 126 20.23 2.71 -8.33
C LYS A 126 19.32 3.02 -7.15
N TYR A 127 18.10 2.49 -7.18
CA TYR A 127 17.14 2.72 -6.10
C TYR A 127 17.52 1.82 -4.92
N PRO A 128 17.74 2.38 -3.72
CA PRO A 128 18.21 1.59 -2.59
C PRO A 128 17.05 0.81 -1.95
N GLY A 129 17.31 -0.43 -1.53
CA GLY A 129 16.33 -1.28 -0.83
C GLY A 129 15.24 -1.89 -1.73
N PRO A 130 14.39 -2.77 -1.18
CA PRO A 130 13.31 -3.43 -1.91
C PRO A 130 12.21 -2.43 -2.28
N ALA A 131 11.66 -2.55 -3.47
CA ALA A 131 10.50 -1.78 -3.90
C ALA A 131 9.73 -2.60 -4.95
N TYR A 132 8.40 -2.56 -4.87
CA TYR A 132 7.55 -3.14 -5.89
C TYR A 132 7.62 -2.34 -7.19
N ALA A 133 7.42 -3.00 -8.32
CA ALA A 133 7.26 -2.34 -9.61
C ALA A 133 6.07 -1.34 -9.61
N HIS A 134 6.00 -0.51 -10.65
CA HIS A 134 4.95 0.50 -10.75
C HIS A 134 3.59 -0.10 -11.12
N ALA A 135 2.52 0.53 -10.62
CA ALA A 135 1.13 0.26 -11.01
C ALA A 135 0.77 -1.25 -10.94
N GLU A 136 0.16 -1.78 -12.00
CA GLU A 136 -0.33 -3.15 -12.05
C GLU A 136 0.79 -4.19 -11.89
N ALA A 137 2.01 -3.89 -12.33
CA ALA A 137 3.15 -4.79 -12.18
C ALA A 137 3.49 -5.00 -10.70
N GLY A 138 3.56 -3.93 -9.90
CA GLY A 138 3.79 -4.03 -8.46
C GLY A 138 2.63 -4.70 -7.72
N GLN A 139 1.40 -4.45 -8.13
CA GLN A 139 0.25 -5.17 -7.58
C GLN A 139 0.33 -6.68 -7.89
N LYS A 140 0.82 -7.05 -9.07
CA LYS A 140 1.05 -8.46 -9.43
C LYS A 140 2.14 -9.06 -8.54
N GLU A 141 3.26 -8.38 -8.37
CA GLU A 141 4.35 -8.82 -7.47
C GLU A 141 3.83 -9.05 -6.04
N PHE A 142 3.10 -8.08 -5.49
CA PHE A 142 2.50 -8.21 -4.16
C PHE A 142 1.54 -9.41 -4.06
N ARG A 143 0.72 -9.63 -5.09
CA ARG A 143 -0.20 -10.78 -5.13
C ARG A 143 0.55 -12.11 -5.20
N ASP A 144 1.62 -12.19 -5.99
CA ASP A 144 2.43 -13.39 -6.09
C ASP A 144 3.13 -13.70 -4.76
N GLU A 145 3.65 -12.67 -4.07
CA GLU A 145 4.19 -12.80 -2.71
C GLU A 145 3.14 -13.23 -1.68
N LEU A 146 1.92 -12.69 -1.76
CA LEU A 146 0.81 -13.07 -0.89
C LEU A 146 0.47 -14.56 -1.06
N VAL A 147 0.41 -15.06 -2.30
CA VAL A 147 0.17 -16.48 -2.59
C VAL A 147 1.32 -17.35 -2.09
N ALA A 148 2.56 -16.90 -2.26
CA ALA A 148 3.75 -17.65 -1.86
C ALA A 148 3.84 -17.91 -0.34
N LYS A 149 3.18 -17.11 0.50
CA LYS A 149 3.09 -17.31 1.96
C LYS A 149 2.32 -18.59 2.36
N PHE A 150 1.54 -19.18 1.46
CA PHE A 150 0.79 -20.40 1.75
C PHE A 150 1.61 -21.66 1.44
N PRO A 151 1.40 -22.76 2.19
CA PRO A 151 1.93 -24.07 1.85
C PRO A 151 1.62 -24.44 0.40
N LEU A 152 2.58 -25.06 -0.31
CA LEU A 152 2.47 -25.37 -1.74
C LEU A 152 1.16 -26.06 -2.13
N GLY A 153 0.70 -27.03 -1.33
CA GLY A 153 -0.56 -27.75 -1.55
C GLY A 153 -1.83 -26.87 -1.47
N LEU A 154 -1.73 -25.68 -0.89
CA LEU A 154 -2.82 -24.72 -0.69
C LEU A 154 -2.77 -23.54 -1.67
N GLN A 155 -1.60 -23.21 -2.22
CA GLN A 155 -1.43 -22.07 -3.13
C GLN A 155 -2.44 -22.09 -4.29
N ARG A 156 -2.70 -23.26 -4.87
CA ARG A 156 -3.67 -23.44 -5.96
C ARG A 156 -5.11 -23.01 -5.64
N PHE A 157 -5.47 -22.92 -4.36
CA PHE A 157 -6.80 -22.48 -3.94
C PHE A 157 -6.86 -21.00 -3.58
N VAL A 158 -5.70 -20.39 -3.35
CA VAL A 158 -5.55 -18.94 -3.15
C VAL A 158 -5.40 -18.23 -4.51
N GLN A 159 -4.82 -18.90 -5.50
CA GLN A 159 -4.67 -18.39 -6.86
C GLN A 159 -6.03 -18.09 -7.53
N PRO A 160 -6.13 -16.98 -8.30
CA PRO A 160 -7.33 -16.60 -9.03
C PRO A 160 -7.67 -17.58 -10.15
N GLY A 161 -8.96 -17.76 -10.42
CA GLY A 161 -9.47 -18.57 -11.54
C GLY A 161 -9.86 -20.01 -11.19
N LEU A 162 -9.41 -20.52 -10.04
CA LEU A 162 -9.83 -21.82 -9.53
C LEU A 162 -10.95 -21.65 -8.48
N GLY A 163 -11.90 -22.59 -8.44
CA GLY A 163 -12.95 -22.61 -7.41
C GLY A 163 -12.40 -23.01 -6.04
N MET A 164 -13.10 -22.64 -4.96
CA MET A 164 -12.84 -23.26 -3.67
C MET A 164 -13.10 -24.77 -3.78
N PRO A 165 -12.23 -25.62 -3.22
CA PRO A 165 -12.52 -27.03 -3.14
C PRO A 165 -13.79 -27.25 -2.31
N PRO A 166 -14.65 -28.21 -2.68
CA PRO A 166 -15.81 -28.60 -1.89
C PRO A 166 -15.47 -28.87 -0.42
N ASP A 167 -16.34 -28.42 0.48
CA ASP A 167 -16.11 -28.41 1.93
C ASP A 167 -15.75 -29.78 2.54
N ASN A 168 -16.23 -30.88 1.95
CA ASN A 168 -16.05 -32.24 2.46
C ASN A 168 -14.82 -32.98 1.88
N GLN A 169 -13.96 -32.32 1.11
CA GLN A 169 -12.77 -32.95 0.56
C GLN A 169 -11.68 -33.15 1.63
N TRP A 170 -10.84 -34.16 1.45
CA TRP A 170 -9.62 -34.32 2.24
C TRP A 170 -8.68 -33.16 1.99
N CYS A 171 -8.04 -32.69 3.06
CA CYS A 171 -7.12 -31.57 2.96
C CYS A 171 -5.82 -32.00 2.27
N PRO A 172 -5.36 -31.28 1.21
CA PRO A 172 -4.15 -31.65 0.48
C PRO A 172 -2.84 -31.27 1.19
N CYS A 173 -2.91 -30.68 2.39
CA CYS A 173 -1.72 -30.40 3.21
C CYS A 173 -1.15 -31.65 3.90
N GLY A 174 -1.82 -32.80 3.83
CA GLY A 174 -1.36 -34.05 4.44
C GLY A 174 -1.80 -34.28 5.89
N SER A 175 -2.59 -33.37 6.48
CA SER A 175 -3.07 -33.46 7.87
C SER A 175 -4.05 -34.61 8.15
N LYS A 176 -4.51 -35.33 7.12
CA LYS A 176 -5.58 -36.34 7.20
C LYS A 176 -6.87 -35.81 7.84
N ARG A 177 -7.14 -34.50 7.74
CA ARG A 177 -8.40 -33.85 8.15
C ARG A 177 -9.20 -33.40 6.92
N ARG A 178 -10.50 -33.14 7.09
CA ARG A 178 -11.30 -32.47 6.06
C ARG A 178 -10.80 -31.05 5.87
N LEU A 179 -10.91 -30.53 4.65
CA LEU A 179 -10.49 -29.18 4.31
C LEU A 179 -11.16 -28.12 5.21
N HIS A 180 -12.46 -28.27 5.47
CA HIS A 180 -13.18 -27.31 6.30
C HIS A 180 -12.67 -27.24 7.74
N ASP A 181 -12.20 -28.37 8.27
CA ASP A 181 -11.63 -28.48 9.61
C ASP A 181 -10.15 -28.07 9.66
N CYS A 182 -9.46 -28.07 8.52
CA CYS A 182 -8.01 -27.86 8.46
C CYS A 182 -7.63 -26.43 8.05
N HIS A 183 -8.12 -25.94 6.90
CA HIS A 183 -7.62 -24.68 6.30
C HIS A 183 -8.72 -23.79 5.69
N LYS A 184 -10.01 -24.12 5.82
CA LYS A 184 -11.08 -23.31 5.17
C LYS A 184 -11.12 -21.86 5.64
N ALA A 185 -10.90 -21.61 6.93
CA ALA A 185 -10.82 -20.24 7.45
C ALA A 185 -9.65 -19.48 6.82
N GLU A 186 -8.46 -20.07 6.81
CA GLU A 186 -7.26 -19.51 6.22
C GLU A 186 -7.42 -19.26 4.71
N LEU A 187 -7.95 -20.22 3.96
CA LEU A 187 -8.19 -20.08 2.52
C LEU A 187 -9.22 -18.99 2.21
N LYS A 188 -10.26 -18.85 3.04
CA LYS A 188 -11.23 -17.76 2.90
C LYS A 188 -10.57 -16.40 3.16
N ALA A 189 -9.79 -16.28 4.23
CA ALA A 189 -9.06 -15.06 4.55
C ALA A 189 -8.04 -14.71 3.44
N ALA A 190 -7.31 -15.71 2.95
CA ALA A 190 -6.36 -15.57 1.85
C ALA A 190 -7.02 -15.03 0.57
N ARG A 191 -8.18 -15.58 0.20
CA ARG A 191 -8.95 -15.13 -0.96
C ARG A 191 -9.50 -13.72 -0.77
N ALA A 192 -9.95 -13.38 0.44
CA ALA A 192 -10.39 -12.03 0.75
C ALA A 192 -9.24 -11.03 0.57
N ALA A 193 -8.07 -11.32 1.15
CA ALA A 193 -6.86 -10.51 0.99
C ALA A 193 -6.40 -10.43 -0.48
N TYR A 194 -6.52 -11.51 -1.26
CA TYR A 194 -6.19 -11.51 -2.69
C TYR A 194 -7.13 -10.59 -3.50
N VAL A 195 -8.42 -10.60 -3.17
CA VAL A 195 -9.41 -9.71 -3.82
C VAL A 195 -9.15 -8.25 -3.42
N GLU A 196 -8.86 -8.00 -2.15
CA GLU A 196 -8.46 -6.69 -1.63
C GLU A 196 -7.18 -6.17 -2.33
N ALA A 197 -6.26 -7.07 -2.67
CA ALA A 197 -5.07 -6.82 -3.49
C ALA A 197 -5.35 -6.54 -4.99
N GLY A 198 -6.60 -6.26 -5.37
CA GLY A 198 -7.04 -6.01 -6.74
C GLY A 198 -7.18 -7.27 -7.59
N GLY A 199 -7.09 -8.45 -6.98
CA GLY A 199 -7.23 -9.73 -7.65
C GLY A 199 -8.68 -10.05 -8.04
N ARG A 200 -8.88 -10.78 -9.15
CA ARG A 200 -10.21 -11.25 -9.57
C ARG A 200 -10.38 -12.74 -9.30
N VAL A 201 -11.44 -13.13 -8.60
CA VAL A 201 -11.81 -14.54 -8.39
C VAL A 201 -12.93 -14.91 -9.35
N ARG A 202 -12.80 -16.04 -10.06
CA ARG A 202 -13.94 -16.62 -10.79
C ARG A 202 -14.97 -17.07 -9.77
N VAL A 203 -16.16 -16.46 -9.80
CA VAL A 203 -17.34 -17.08 -9.20
C VAL A 203 -17.57 -18.35 -9.99
N ALA A 204 -17.52 -19.52 -9.33
CA ALA A 204 -17.97 -20.73 -9.96
C ALA A 204 -19.44 -20.52 -10.31
N VAL A 205 -19.72 -20.21 -11.59
CA VAL A 205 -21.07 -20.22 -12.10
C VAL A 205 -21.54 -21.64 -11.83
N ARG A 206 -22.47 -21.79 -10.87
CA ARG A 206 -23.28 -23.00 -10.76
C ARG A 206 -24.13 -23.03 -12.01
N GLU A 207 -23.54 -23.42 -13.15
CA GLU A 207 -24.34 -23.98 -14.22
C GLU A 207 -24.99 -25.19 -13.59
N ARG A 208 -26.29 -25.04 -13.32
CA ARG A 208 -27.17 -26.15 -13.04
C ARG A 208 -26.90 -27.15 -14.15
N LEU A 209 -26.15 -28.21 -13.84
CA LEU A 209 -26.30 -29.49 -14.51
C LEU A 209 -27.75 -29.90 -14.31
N LYS A 210 -28.64 -29.34 -15.15
CA LYS A 210 -29.95 -29.90 -15.42
C LYS A 210 -29.62 -31.26 -16.01
N LYS A 211 -29.73 -32.28 -15.15
CA LYS A 211 -29.75 -33.69 -15.52
C LYS A 211 -30.58 -33.82 -16.81
N LYS A 212 -29.95 -34.28 -17.88
CA LYS A 212 -30.64 -35.02 -18.92
C LYS A 212 -30.48 -36.49 -18.60
#